data_AF-A0A4R7JP52-F1
#
_entry.id   AF-A0A4R7JP52-F1
#
_cell.length_a   1.000
_cell.length_b   1.000
_cell.length_c   1.000
_cell.angle_alpha   90.00
_cell.angle_beta   90.00
_cell.angle_gamma   90.00
#
_symmetry.space_group_name_H-M   'P 1'
#
loop_
_entity.id
_entity.type
_entity.pdbx_description
1 polymer ?
#
loop_
_entity_poly.entity_id
_entity_poly.type
_entity_poly.pdbx_seq_one_letter_code
_entity_poly.pdbx_strand_id
1 'polypeptide(L)'
;MTDLNKNEGSSGAHSNALRQLHGRRVLVTGTTGFLGKVVLEKLMRSVPGIGGVTLLIRGNHHFASARDRFLNEVASASVFDHLKVDHPEYFDRFLEEKVACVTGEFTEPLFGLTQSGFTELAEQTDAVINVAASVDFREELDKALAINTLSLRNITELVQAAGDVPLIQVSTCYVNGYNSGHRHEELVTPARGTVERDEDGTCRVEDLILTLQDRIADTKSRFSGQRLRDELVNLGIREANRLGWNDTYTLTKWIGEQLLARSLRGGSLTILRPSIIESTLEEPVPGWVEGVKVADAIIMGYARGQVLFFPGRTRAVIDVIPADLVANSAILSLAEQLQSPGRQRIYQCCSGSSNPLKLGEFIEHVQREAQENHQAYEHLFYKRPTLPFVAVNRRIFNTVTRGVHLPLNGVEKGLKLLGQDAELRTVKNFQTTMKLATIFGFYSCPNYIFHNERLVEMADRMGLEDKKLFPVDARRIGWRHYLREVHLAGLNRYALQERKLYRLRAAAKKRKVA
;
A
#
# COMPACT_ATOMS: atom_id res chain seq x y z
N MET A 1 18.35 -22.02 23.84
CA MET A 1 17.59 -23.12 23.22
C MET A 1 16.53 -23.58 24.22
N THR A 2 15.47 -22.76 24.37
CA THR A 2 14.24 -22.88 25.20
C THR A 2 13.61 -21.47 25.08
N ASP A 3 12.66 -21.17 24.17
CA ASP A 3 11.22 -21.40 24.33
C ASP A 3 10.46 -21.22 22.99
N LEU A 4 10.92 -21.88 21.91
CA LEU A 4 10.16 -21.96 20.64
C LEU A 4 9.68 -23.38 20.30
N ASN A 5 10.00 -24.38 21.14
CA ASN A 5 9.70 -25.81 20.89
C ASN A 5 8.83 -26.48 21.98
N LYS A 6 8.13 -25.73 22.83
CA LYS A 6 7.18 -26.31 23.79
C LYS A 6 5.76 -25.87 23.46
N ASN A 7 5.14 -26.57 22.50
CA ASN A 7 3.68 -26.58 22.36
C ASN A 7 3.17 -27.89 21.72
N GLU A 8 3.82 -29.01 22.05
CA GLU A 8 3.25 -30.34 21.82
C GLU A 8 2.90 -30.94 23.18
N GLY A 9 1.62 -30.83 23.56
CA GLY A 9 1.08 -31.54 24.73
C GLY A 9 0.33 -30.69 25.76
N SER A 10 -0.75 -30.02 25.36
CA SER A 10 -1.93 -29.82 26.23
C SER A 10 -3.16 -29.59 25.35
N SER A 11 -4.33 -30.10 25.74
CA SER A 11 -5.59 -30.04 24.97
C SER A 11 -6.21 -28.62 24.90
N GLY A 12 -5.47 -27.64 24.38
CA GLY A 12 -5.82 -26.22 24.28
C GLY A 12 -5.87 -25.71 22.83
N ALA A 13 -6.72 -24.72 22.56
CA ALA A 13 -7.08 -24.21 21.23
C ALA A 13 -5.90 -24.08 20.25
N HIS A 14 -5.96 -24.79 19.12
CA HIS A 14 -5.00 -24.66 18.02
C HIS A 14 -5.43 -23.53 17.07
N SER A 15 -4.48 -22.69 16.65
CA SER A 15 -4.69 -21.67 15.60
C SER A 15 -5.10 -22.33 14.28
N ASN A 16 -6.23 -21.90 13.70
CA ASN A 16 -6.67 -22.39 12.40
C ASN A 16 -5.73 -21.86 11.31
N ALA A 17 -5.30 -20.59 11.41
CA ALA A 17 -4.41 -19.99 10.43
C ALA A 17 -3.08 -20.74 10.30
N LEU A 18 -2.44 -21.05 11.44
CA LEU A 18 -1.19 -21.83 11.43
C LEU A 18 -1.39 -23.23 10.88
N ARG A 19 -2.49 -23.89 11.21
CA ARG A 19 -2.80 -25.23 10.66
C ARG A 19 -2.97 -25.20 9.15
N GLN A 20 -3.65 -24.20 8.59
CA GLN A 20 -3.88 -24.11 7.15
C GLN A 20 -2.62 -23.75 6.37
N LEU A 21 -1.75 -22.92 6.95
CA LEU A 21 -0.51 -22.46 6.32
C LEU A 21 0.67 -23.42 6.53
N HIS A 22 0.56 -24.37 7.46
CA HIS A 22 1.61 -25.35 7.71
C HIS A 22 1.94 -26.15 6.45
N GLY A 23 3.23 -26.19 6.09
CA GLY A 23 3.74 -26.89 4.91
C GLY A 23 3.39 -26.24 3.57
N ARG A 24 2.64 -25.12 3.54
CA ARG A 24 2.26 -24.45 2.29
C ARG A 24 3.39 -23.61 1.71
N ARG A 25 3.51 -23.62 0.39
CA ARG A 25 4.42 -22.79 -0.40
C ARG A 25 3.64 -21.58 -0.93
N VAL A 26 3.97 -20.39 -0.44
CA VAL A 26 3.22 -19.17 -0.75
C VAL A 26 4.05 -18.27 -1.67
N LEU A 27 3.51 -17.93 -2.84
CA LEU A 27 4.08 -16.89 -3.68
C LEU A 27 3.65 -15.52 -3.17
N VAL A 28 4.62 -14.63 -2.92
CA VAL A 28 4.36 -13.23 -2.55
C VAL A 28 5.00 -12.31 -3.58
N THR A 29 4.19 -11.43 -4.17
CA THR A 29 4.66 -10.38 -5.08
C THR A 29 4.72 -9.03 -4.35
N GLY A 30 5.46 -8.06 -4.90
CA GLY A 30 5.51 -6.70 -4.34
C GLY A 30 6.30 -6.60 -3.03
N THR A 31 7.15 -7.58 -2.71
CA THR A 31 7.94 -7.65 -1.46
C THR A 31 9.06 -6.62 -1.36
N THR A 32 9.40 -5.94 -2.45
CA THR A 32 10.28 -4.76 -2.40
C THR A 32 9.57 -3.52 -1.83
N GLY A 33 8.24 -3.51 -1.83
CA GLY A 33 7.42 -2.43 -1.30
C GLY A 33 7.15 -2.54 0.20
N PHE A 34 6.63 -1.45 0.76
CA PHE A 34 6.35 -1.29 2.19
C PHE A 34 5.51 -2.43 2.79
N LEU A 35 4.28 -2.64 2.30
CA LEU A 35 3.39 -3.67 2.85
C LEU A 35 3.92 -5.08 2.63
N GLY A 36 4.54 -5.35 1.47
CA GLY A 36 5.11 -6.66 1.17
C GLY A 36 6.21 -7.08 2.14
N LYS A 37 7.01 -6.13 2.65
CA LYS A 37 7.99 -6.36 3.71
C LYS A 37 7.34 -6.72 5.04
N VAL A 38 6.26 -6.04 5.42
CA VAL A 38 5.50 -6.35 6.65
C VAL A 38 4.85 -7.73 6.56
N VAL A 39 4.28 -8.09 5.40
CA VAL A 39 3.71 -9.43 5.16
C VAL A 39 4.79 -10.50 5.29
N LEU A 40 5.95 -10.33 4.63
CA LEU A 40 7.05 -11.28 4.71
C LEU A 40 7.59 -11.44 6.13
N GLU A 41 7.75 -10.33 6.86
CA GLU A 41 8.15 -10.36 8.27
C GLU A 41 7.13 -11.11 9.12
N LYS A 42 5.83 -10.82 8.96
CA LYS A 42 4.77 -11.46 9.73
C LYS A 42 4.70 -12.97 9.47
N LEU A 43 4.84 -13.39 8.20
CA LEU A 43 4.94 -14.81 7.84
C LEU A 43 6.14 -15.48 8.52
N MET A 44 7.31 -14.85 8.45
CA MET A 44 8.55 -15.38 9.05
C MET A 44 8.45 -15.49 10.57
N ARG A 45 7.90 -14.49 11.26
CA ARG A 45 7.79 -14.46 12.72
C ARG A 45 6.66 -15.34 13.25
N SER A 46 5.49 -15.30 12.61
CA SER A 46 4.27 -15.90 13.17
C SER A 46 3.91 -17.24 12.55
N VAL A 47 4.46 -17.62 11.39
CA VAL A 47 4.15 -18.87 10.68
C VAL A 47 5.41 -19.71 10.45
N PRO A 48 6.11 -20.16 11.51
CA PRO A 48 7.37 -20.90 11.37
C PRO A 48 7.21 -22.23 10.63
N GLY A 49 6.01 -22.82 10.67
CA GLY A 49 5.68 -24.07 9.97
C GLY A 49 5.39 -23.93 8.47
N ILE A 50 5.53 -22.74 7.88
CA ILE A 50 5.31 -22.54 6.43
C ILE A 50 6.26 -23.43 5.60
N GLY A 51 5.76 -23.97 4.50
CA GLY A 51 6.53 -24.83 3.61
C GLY A 51 7.66 -24.06 2.92
N GLY A 52 7.32 -22.88 2.39
CA GLY A 52 8.25 -21.93 1.80
C GLY A 52 7.54 -20.65 1.35
N VAL A 53 8.32 -19.61 1.09
CA VAL A 53 7.86 -18.32 0.57
C VAL A 53 8.66 -18.01 -0.68
N THR A 54 8.00 -18.05 -1.83
CA THR A 54 8.60 -17.67 -3.11
C THR A 54 8.34 -16.20 -3.35
N LEU A 55 9.40 -15.45 -3.69
CA LEU A 55 9.34 -14.01 -3.92
C LEU A 55 9.60 -13.73 -5.41
N LEU A 56 8.59 -13.22 -6.12
CA LEU A 56 8.77 -12.71 -7.48
C LEU A 56 9.28 -11.27 -7.40
N ILE A 57 10.53 -11.05 -7.81
CA ILE A 57 11.20 -9.75 -7.71
C ILE A 57 11.81 -9.37 -9.05
N ARG A 58 11.48 -8.16 -9.52
CA ARG A 58 12.10 -7.56 -10.70
C ARG A 58 13.55 -7.18 -10.40
N GLY A 59 14.48 -7.57 -11.26
CA GLY A 59 15.84 -7.01 -11.25
C GLY A 59 15.85 -5.50 -11.53
N ASN A 60 16.94 -4.83 -11.17
CA ASN A 60 17.19 -3.44 -11.53
C ASN A 60 18.66 -3.23 -11.93
N HIS A 61 19.01 -1.99 -12.32
CA HIS A 61 20.37 -1.67 -12.76
C HIS A 61 21.45 -1.93 -11.68
N HIS A 62 21.11 -1.79 -10.39
CA HIS A 62 22.05 -2.02 -9.30
C HIS A 62 22.11 -3.50 -8.90
N PHE A 63 21.00 -4.21 -9.00
CA PHE A 63 20.83 -5.60 -8.59
C PHE A 63 20.07 -6.36 -9.68
N ALA A 64 20.80 -6.98 -10.59
CA ALA A 64 20.23 -7.64 -11.76
C ALA A 64 19.37 -8.86 -11.40
N SER A 65 19.70 -9.58 -10.33
CA SER A 65 18.95 -10.77 -9.89
C SER A 65 17.97 -10.46 -8.75
N ALA A 66 16.88 -11.23 -8.67
CA ALA A 66 15.94 -11.19 -7.56
C ALA A 66 16.62 -11.46 -6.21
N ARG A 67 17.55 -12.42 -6.15
CA ARG A 67 18.24 -12.78 -4.91
C ARG A 67 19.14 -11.63 -4.43
N ASP A 68 19.91 -11.01 -5.31
CA ASP A 68 20.76 -9.86 -4.94
C ASP A 68 19.91 -8.69 -4.47
N ARG A 69 18.83 -8.38 -5.20
CA ARG A 69 17.93 -7.30 -4.83
C ARG A 69 17.23 -7.58 -3.50
N PHE A 70 16.79 -8.82 -3.29
CA PHE A 70 16.21 -9.27 -2.03
C PHE A 70 17.16 -9.04 -0.85
N LEU A 71 18.41 -9.51 -0.94
CA LEU A 71 19.36 -9.40 0.16
C LEU A 71 19.71 -7.94 0.48
N ASN A 72 19.78 -7.07 -0.53
CA ASN A 72 20.21 -5.68 -0.38
C ASN A 72 19.07 -4.69 -0.09
N GLU A 73 17.83 -4.94 -0.53
CA GLU A 73 16.70 -4.02 -0.37
C GLU A 73 15.60 -4.53 0.58
N VAL A 74 15.45 -5.85 0.72
CA VAL A 74 14.36 -6.48 1.49
C VAL A 74 14.89 -7.03 2.81
N ALA A 75 15.75 -8.05 2.77
CA ALA A 75 16.29 -8.66 3.99
C ALA A 75 17.12 -7.67 4.83
N SER A 76 17.71 -6.66 4.20
CA SER A 76 18.43 -5.58 4.86
C SER A 76 17.52 -4.56 5.57
N ALA A 77 16.22 -4.54 5.26
CA ALA A 77 15.30 -3.54 5.79
C ALA A 77 15.14 -3.67 7.32
N SER A 78 14.89 -2.53 7.97
CA SER A 78 14.85 -2.44 9.43
C SER A 78 13.64 -3.13 10.07
N VAL A 79 12.60 -3.48 9.29
CA VAL A 79 11.46 -4.26 9.77
C VAL A 79 11.90 -5.62 10.34
N PHE A 80 13.00 -6.16 9.82
CA PHE A 80 13.56 -7.44 10.23
C PHE A 80 14.60 -7.31 11.35
N ASP A 81 14.92 -6.11 11.83
CA ASP A 81 16.05 -5.91 12.76
C ASP A 81 15.87 -6.66 14.08
N HIS A 82 14.64 -6.75 14.59
CA HIS A 82 14.35 -7.54 15.79
C HIS A 82 14.69 -9.03 15.57
N LEU A 83 14.31 -9.64 14.43
CA LEU A 83 14.70 -11.02 14.10
C LEU A 83 16.21 -11.17 13.95
N LYS A 84 16.89 -10.20 13.35
CA LYS A 84 18.36 -10.23 13.19
C LYS A 84 19.11 -10.13 14.52
N VAL A 85 18.53 -9.46 15.52
CA VAL A 85 19.15 -9.24 16.82
C VAL A 85 18.78 -10.35 17.80
N ASP A 86 17.49 -10.64 17.92
CA ASP A 86 16.96 -11.54 18.95
C ASP A 86 17.05 -13.02 18.52
N HIS A 87 16.94 -13.29 17.21
CA HIS A 87 16.91 -14.65 16.65
C HIS A 87 17.75 -14.80 15.36
N PRO A 88 19.04 -14.43 15.35
CA PRO A 88 19.86 -14.38 14.14
C PRO A 88 19.94 -15.73 13.39
N GLU A 89 20.14 -16.83 14.11
CA GLU A 89 20.22 -18.17 13.51
C GLU A 89 18.91 -18.61 12.86
N TYR A 90 17.78 -18.24 13.47
CA TYR A 90 16.46 -18.51 12.90
C TYR A 90 16.25 -17.70 11.62
N PHE A 91 16.59 -16.41 11.66
CA PHE A 91 16.49 -15.52 10.50
C PHE A 91 17.30 -16.05 9.33
N ASP A 92 18.60 -16.32 9.54
CA ASP A 92 19.49 -16.84 8.50
C ASP A 92 18.98 -18.18 7.93
N ARG A 93 18.59 -19.12 8.81
CA ARG A 93 18.03 -20.40 8.39
C ARG A 93 16.75 -20.24 7.59
N PHE A 94 15.83 -19.38 8.00
CA PHE A 94 14.60 -19.13 7.26
C PHE A 94 14.88 -18.55 5.86
N LEU A 95 15.85 -17.63 5.75
CA LEU A 95 16.25 -17.06 4.46
C LEU A 95 16.89 -18.07 3.50
N GLU A 96 17.57 -19.08 4.04
CA GLU A 96 18.22 -20.14 3.27
C GLU A 96 17.26 -21.27 2.90
N GLU A 97 16.45 -21.74 3.84
CA GLU A 97 15.62 -22.93 3.68
C GLU A 97 14.20 -22.63 3.20
N LYS A 98 13.67 -21.44 3.51
CA LYS A 98 12.26 -21.11 3.28
C LYS A 98 12.04 -20.00 2.27
N VAL A 99 13.03 -19.18 1.94
CA VAL A 99 12.85 -18.07 0.99
C VAL A 99 13.49 -18.39 -0.36
N ALA A 100 12.65 -18.59 -1.38
CA ALA A 100 13.07 -18.67 -2.77
C ALA A 100 12.87 -17.32 -3.47
N CYS A 101 13.79 -16.92 -4.34
CA CYS A 101 13.70 -15.67 -5.09
C CYS A 101 13.67 -15.94 -6.59
N VAL A 102 12.63 -15.51 -7.28
CA VAL A 102 12.45 -15.68 -8.72
C VAL A 102 12.61 -14.32 -9.40
N THR A 103 13.54 -14.24 -10.36
CA THR A 103 13.76 -13.02 -11.14
C THR A 103 12.75 -12.96 -12.27
N GLY A 104 11.83 -12.00 -12.21
CA GLY A 104 10.79 -11.83 -13.24
C GLY A 104 10.19 -10.43 -13.22
N GLU A 105 9.57 -10.04 -14.32
CA GLU A 105 8.84 -8.79 -14.47
C GLU A 105 7.34 -9.06 -14.44
N PHE A 106 6.67 -8.46 -13.46
CA PHE A 106 5.25 -8.65 -13.20
C PHE A 106 4.35 -8.30 -14.39
N THR A 107 4.74 -7.29 -15.18
CA THR A 107 3.97 -6.82 -16.34
C THR A 107 4.20 -7.62 -17.62
N GLU A 108 5.26 -8.43 -17.69
CA GLU A 108 5.57 -9.22 -18.89
C GLU A 108 4.78 -10.54 -18.90
N PRO A 109 4.43 -11.09 -20.09
CA PRO A 109 3.80 -12.39 -20.20
C PRO A 109 4.58 -13.46 -19.43
N LEU A 110 3.88 -14.33 -18.68
CA LEU A 110 4.48 -15.35 -17.83
C LEU A 110 5.53 -14.79 -16.83
N PHE A 111 5.36 -13.55 -16.42
CA PHE A 111 6.32 -12.78 -15.61
C PHE A 111 7.71 -12.60 -16.25
N GLY A 112 7.81 -12.71 -17.57
CA GLY A 112 9.09 -12.70 -18.30
C GLY A 112 9.92 -13.97 -18.10
N LEU A 113 9.32 -15.04 -17.57
CA LEU A 113 9.95 -16.35 -17.42
C LEU A 113 9.86 -17.15 -18.72
N THR A 114 10.69 -18.19 -18.84
CA THR A 114 10.47 -19.24 -19.85
C THR A 114 9.21 -20.02 -19.49
N GLN A 115 8.59 -20.68 -20.47
CA GLN A 115 7.44 -21.55 -20.23
C GLN A 115 7.74 -22.60 -19.15
N SER A 116 8.92 -23.22 -19.19
CA SER A 116 9.36 -24.20 -18.19
C SER A 116 9.49 -23.60 -16.80
N GLY A 117 10.07 -22.40 -16.67
CA GLY A 117 10.21 -21.72 -15.38
C GLY A 117 8.87 -21.25 -14.81
N PHE A 118 7.92 -20.87 -15.67
CA PHE A 118 6.56 -20.55 -15.25
C PHE A 118 5.82 -21.80 -14.75
N THR A 119 5.93 -22.93 -15.46
CA THR A 119 5.35 -24.21 -15.01
C THR A 119 5.96 -24.64 -13.67
N GLU A 120 7.28 -24.57 -13.52
CA GLU A 120 7.96 -24.88 -12.25
C GLU A 120 7.46 -23.98 -11.11
N LEU A 121 7.33 -22.67 -11.37
CA LEU A 121 6.78 -21.73 -10.39
C LEU A 121 5.34 -22.10 -10.00
N ALA A 122 4.50 -22.48 -10.96
CA ALA A 122 3.12 -22.91 -10.71
C ALA A 122 3.08 -24.19 -9.86
N GLU A 123 3.85 -25.22 -10.21
CA GLU A 123 3.96 -26.48 -9.46
C GLU A 123 4.49 -26.28 -8.02
N GLN A 124 5.25 -25.20 -7.81
CA GLN A 124 5.81 -24.83 -6.51
C GLN A 124 4.95 -23.86 -5.70
N THR A 125 3.75 -23.52 -6.17
CA THR A 125 2.88 -22.53 -5.53
C THR A 125 1.59 -23.18 -5.04
N ASP A 126 1.33 -23.13 -3.74
CA ASP A 126 0.07 -23.62 -3.14
C ASP A 126 -0.91 -22.48 -2.86
N ALA A 127 -0.44 -21.23 -2.85
CA ALA A 127 -1.25 -20.02 -2.74
C ALA A 127 -0.47 -18.75 -3.10
N VAL A 128 -1.19 -17.66 -3.42
CA VAL A 128 -0.61 -16.39 -3.85
C VAL A 128 -1.10 -15.22 -2.98
N ILE A 129 -0.19 -14.38 -2.50
CA ILE A 129 -0.49 -13.06 -1.95
C ILE A 129 0.08 -11.99 -2.91
N ASN A 130 -0.80 -11.34 -3.66
CA ASN A 130 -0.42 -10.25 -4.53
C ASN A 130 -0.50 -8.89 -3.81
N VAL A 131 0.66 -8.38 -3.41
CA VAL A 131 0.79 -7.02 -2.85
C VAL A 131 1.33 -6.03 -3.89
N ALA A 132 1.69 -6.50 -5.09
CA ALA A 132 2.23 -5.65 -6.14
C ALA A 132 1.19 -4.60 -6.58
N ALA A 133 1.60 -3.34 -6.51
CA ALA A 133 0.84 -2.20 -6.96
C ALA A 133 1.81 -1.07 -7.26
N SER A 134 1.47 -0.27 -8.26
CA SER A 134 1.97 1.10 -8.25
C SER A 134 0.99 1.96 -7.48
N VAL A 135 1.49 2.72 -6.49
CA VAL A 135 0.73 3.60 -5.60
C VAL A 135 1.00 5.08 -5.88
N ASP A 136 1.54 5.42 -7.06
CA ASP A 136 1.78 6.80 -7.46
C ASP A 136 0.54 7.39 -8.16
N PHE A 137 -0.10 8.37 -7.48
CA PHE A 137 -1.28 9.07 -7.98
C PHE A 137 -1.05 9.92 -9.23
N ARG A 138 0.21 10.18 -9.60
CA ARG A 138 0.61 10.85 -10.85
C ARG A 138 1.42 9.91 -11.75
N GLU A 139 1.22 8.61 -11.65
CA GLU A 139 1.80 7.70 -12.62
C GLU A 139 1.13 7.84 -14.00
N GLU A 140 1.94 7.65 -15.04
CA GLU A 140 1.44 7.60 -16.41
C GLU A 140 0.39 6.49 -16.57
N LEU A 141 -0.72 6.80 -17.26
CA LEU A 141 -1.85 5.87 -17.39
C LEU A 141 -1.43 4.50 -17.95
N ASP A 142 -0.48 4.46 -18.87
CA ASP A 142 0.00 3.22 -19.46
C ASP A 142 0.71 2.32 -18.46
N LYS A 143 1.55 2.88 -17.58
CA LYS A 143 2.21 2.13 -16.51
C LYS A 143 1.23 1.69 -15.43
N ALA A 144 0.35 2.58 -15.00
CA ALA A 144 -0.66 2.26 -14.00
C ALA A 144 -1.59 1.14 -14.49
N LEU A 145 -2.02 1.19 -15.76
CA LEU A 145 -2.84 0.15 -16.38
C LEU A 145 -2.06 -1.17 -16.53
N ALA A 146 -0.78 -1.12 -16.94
CA ALA A 146 0.05 -2.32 -17.05
C ALA A 146 0.21 -3.04 -15.70
N ILE A 147 0.54 -2.29 -14.63
CA ILE A 147 0.86 -2.84 -13.31
C ILE A 147 -0.38 -3.24 -12.51
N ASN A 148 -1.43 -2.42 -12.49
CA ASN A 148 -2.60 -2.64 -11.63
C ASN A 148 -3.74 -3.40 -12.32
N THR A 149 -3.68 -3.57 -13.65
CA THR A 149 -4.75 -4.20 -14.42
C THR A 149 -4.24 -5.35 -15.29
N LEU A 150 -3.37 -5.07 -16.27
CA LEU A 150 -3.02 -6.07 -17.30
C LEU A 150 -2.18 -7.22 -16.76
N SER A 151 -1.24 -6.92 -15.86
CA SER A 151 -0.40 -7.91 -15.15
C SER A 151 -1.21 -8.95 -14.35
N LEU A 152 -2.46 -8.63 -13.98
CA LEU A 152 -3.34 -9.55 -13.25
C LEU A 152 -3.76 -10.73 -14.13
N ARG A 153 -3.66 -10.61 -15.47
CA ARG A 153 -3.79 -11.74 -16.39
C ARG A 153 -2.69 -12.77 -16.15
N ASN A 154 -1.43 -12.34 -16.01
CA ASN A 154 -0.30 -13.23 -15.71
C ASN A 154 -0.48 -13.94 -14.36
N ILE A 155 -1.00 -13.23 -13.34
CA ILE A 155 -1.36 -13.86 -12.06
C ILE A 155 -2.48 -14.90 -12.23
N THR A 156 -3.52 -14.56 -12.98
CA THR A 156 -4.66 -15.46 -13.20
C THR A 156 -4.17 -16.74 -13.88
N GLU A 157 -3.34 -16.61 -14.92
CA GLU A 157 -2.72 -17.73 -15.61
C GLU A 157 -1.88 -18.59 -14.66
N LEU A 158 -1.11 -17.97 -13.76
CA LEU A 158 -0.33 -18.72 -12.77
C LEU A 158 -1.24 -19.48 -11.80
N VAL A 159 -2.27 -18.81 -11.28
CA VAL A 159 -3.23 -19.41 -10.34
C VAL A 159 -3.92 -20.62 -10.95
N GLN A 160 -4.33 -20.52 -12.22
CA GLN A 160 -4.94 -21.62 -12.97
C GLN A 160 -3.94 -22.74 -13.25
N ALA A 161 -2.72 -22.40 -13.67
CA ALA A 161 -1.65 -23.39 -13.90
C ALA A 161 -1.23 -24.13 -12.63
N ALA A 162 -1.36 -23.50 -11.46
CA ALA A 162 -1.11 -24.10 -10.16
C ALA A 162 -2.29 -24.93 -9.62
N GLY A 163 -3.39 -25.08 -10.37
CA GLY A 163 -4.55 -25.86 -9.96
C GLY A 163 -5.58 -25.05 -9.15
N ASP A 164 -5.89 -23.83 -9.60
CA ASP A 164 -6.86 -22.91 -9.00
C ASP A 164 -6.60 -22.58 -7.53
N VAL A 165 -5.31 -22.39 -7.21
CA VAL A 165 -4.85 -22.07 -5.85
C VAL A 165 -5.42 -20.74 -5.34
N PRO A 166 -5.58 -20.58 -4.02
CA PRO A 166 -6.00 -19.31 -3.43
C PRO A 166 -5.17 -18.10 -3.85
N LEU A 167 -5.86 -17.02 -4.25
CA LEU A 167 -5.28 -15.71 -4.53
C LEU A 167 -5.83 -14.66 -3.58
N ILE A 168 -4.93 -13.98 -2.86
CA ILE A 168 -5.22 -12.74 -2.15
C ILE A 168 -4.72 -11.56 -2.98
N GLN A 169 -5.64 -10.76 -3.48
CA GLN A 169 -5.36 -9.52 -4.20
C GLN A 169 -5.45 -8.33 -3.26
N VAL A 170 -4.34 -7.61 -3.05
CA VAL A 170 -4.40 -6.31 -2.37
C VAL A 170 -4.84 -5.21 -3.36
N SER A 171 -5.96 -4.58 -3.02
CA SER A 171 -6.55 -3.45 -3.72
C SER A 171 -6.56 -2.22 -2.81
N THR A 172 -7.63 -1.43 -2.79
CA THR A 172 -7.80 -0.27 -1.90
C THR A 172 -9.28 0.04 -1.67
N CYS A 173 -9.65 0.54 -0.49
CA CYS A 173 -11.03 1.02 -0.25
C CYS A 173 -11.43 2.13 -1.23
N TYR A 174 -10.45 2.89 -1.75
CA TYR A 174 -10.68 4.03 -2.63
C TYR A 174 -11.08 3.67 -4.07
N VAL A 175 -11.17 2.37 -4.41
CA VAL A 175 -11.86 1.94 -5.64
C VAL A 175 -13.34 2.36 -5.65
N ASN A 176 -13.90 2.80 -4.52
CA ASN A 176 -15.22 3.42 -4.44
C ASN A 176 -15.34 4.77 -5.20
N GLY A 177 -14.23 5.45 -5.53
CA GLY A 177 -14.27 6.70 -6.29
C GLY A 177 -15.22 7.74 -5.69
N TYR A 178 -15.94 8.50 -6.50
CA TYR A 178 -16.91 9.53 -6.08
C TYR A 178 -18.28 8.98 -5.62
N ASN A 179 -18.43 7.66 -5.40
CA ASN A 179 -19.62 7.13 -4.73
C ASN A 179 -19.76 7.78 -3.33
N SER A 180 -20.92 7.70 -2.68
CA SER A 180 -21.18 8.40 -1.41
C SER A 180 -21.96 7.55 -0.40
N GLY A 181 -21.99 7.92 0.87
CA GLY A 181 -22.69 7.17 1.92
C GLY A 181 -21.90 5.96 2.43
N HIS A 182 -22.60 4.95 2.94
CA HIS A 182 -21.98 3.76 3.51
C HIS A 182 -21.50 2.82 2.41
N ARG A 183 -20.23 2.40 2.48
CA ARG A 183 -19.55 1.59 1.47
C ARG A 183 -19.14 0.25 2.07
N HIS A 184 -19.90 -0.79 1.75
CA HIS A 184 -19.70 -2.15 2.25
C HIS A 184 -18.79 -2.98 1.33
N GLU A 185 -18.45 -4.18 1.79
CA GLU A 185 -17.56 -5.13 1.12
C GLU A 185 -18.21 -5.81 -0.10
N GLU A 186 -18.45 -5.02 -1.14
CA GLU A 186 -19.12 -5.42 -2.40
C GLU A 186 -18.35 -4.99 -3.65
N LEU A 187 -18.71 -5.56 -4.81
CA LEU A 187 -18.17 -5.10 -6.10
C LEU A 187 -18.66 -3.68 -6.37
N VAL A 188 -17.73 -2.78 -6.67
CA VAL A 188 -18.02 -1.37 -6.85
C VAL A 188 -18.49 -1.08 -8.27
N THR A 189 -19.45 -0.19 -8.36
CA THR A 189 -19.97 0.33 -9.63
C THR A 189 -19.43 1.74 -9.90
N PRO A 190 -19.19 2.12 -11.18
CA PRO A 190 -18.81 3.48 -11.53
C PRO A 190 -19.77 4.52 -10.95
N ALA A 191 -19.22 5.56 -10.32
CA ALA A 191 -20.03 6.66 -9.77
C ALA A 191 -20.58 7.57 -10.88
N ARG A 192 -20.00 7.52 -12.08
CA ARG A 192 -20.42 8.25 -13.28
C ARG A 192 -20.25 7.37 -14.51
N GLY A 193 -21.03 7.67 -15.55
CA GLY A 193 -21.04 6.88 -16.76
C GLY A 193 -21.63 5.48 -16.54
N THR A 194 -21.60 4.68 -17.60
CA THR A 194 -22.16 3.33 -17.59
C THR A 194 -21.12 2.36 -18.13
N VAL A 195 -20.97 1.23 -17.44
CA VAL A 195 -20.23 0.05 -17.89
C VAL A 195 -21.18 -1.12 -17.75
N GLU A 196 -21.28 -1.94 -18.81
CA GLU A 196 -22.14 -3.12 -18.80
C GLU A 196 -21.76 -4.09 -17.68
N ARG A 197 -22.72 -4.84 -17.17
CA ARG A 197 -22.51 -5.79 -16.08
C ARG A 197 -23.03 -7.16 -16.44
N ASP A 198 -22.36 -8.17 -15.90
CA ASP A 198 -22.88 -9.53 -15.87
C ASP A 198 -23.88 -9.72 -14.72
N GLU A 199 -24.59 -10.85 -14.74
CA GLU A 199 -25.62 -11.20 -13.75
C GLU A 199 -25.06 -11.28 -12.32
N ASP A 200 -23.77 -11.62 -12.16
CA ASP A 200 -23.09 -11.69 -10.87
C ASP A 200 -22.62 -10.33 -10.33
N GLY A 201 -22.93 -9.24 -11.04
CA GLY A 201 -22.60 -7.86 -10.66
C GLY A 201 -21.22 -7.38 -11.13
N THR A 202 -20.42 -8.24 -11.76
CA THR A 202 -19.10 -7.85 -12.29
C THR A 202 -19.26 -6.96 -13.52
N CYS A 203 -18.49 -5.88 -13.61
CA CYS A 203 -18.50 -4.99 -14.77
C CYS A 203 -17.64 -5.55 -15.92
N ARG A 204 -18.14 -5.49 -17.15
CA ARG A 204 -17.41 -5.86 -18.38
C ARG A 204 -16.44 -4.74 -18.73
N VAL A 205 -15.16 -4.92 -18.37
CA VAL A 205 -14.15 -3.87 -18.50
C VAL A 205 -13.24 -4.05 -19.71
N GLU A 206 -13.41 -5.10 -20.51
CA GLU A 206 -12.59 -5.42 -21.67
C GLU A 206 -12.61 -4.30 -22.71
N ASP A 207 -13.79 -3.83 -23.11
CA ASP A 207 -13.94 -2.72 -24.07
C ASP A 207 -13.37 -1.40 -23.52
N LEU A 208 -13.49 -1.20 -22.20
CA LEU A 208 -12.87 -0.06 -21.53
C LEU A 208 -11.34 -0.16 -21.61
N ILE A 209 -10.76 -1.31 -21.32
CA ILE A 209 -9.31 -1.54 -21.40
C ILE A 209 -8.81 -1.26 -22.83
N LEU A 210 -9.49 -1.81 -23.85
CA LEU A 210 -9.14 -1.57 -25.26
C LEU A 210 -9.19 -0.07 -25.59
N THR A 211 -10.27 0.61 -25.20
CA THR A 211 -10.42 2.06 -25.40
C THR A 211 -9.29 2.86 -24.73
N LEU A 212 -8.88 2.47 -23.52
CA LEU A 212 -7.77 3.12 -22.82
C LEU A 212 -6.44 2.88 -23.54
N GLN A 213 -6.19 1.65 -24.01
CA GLN A 213 -4.98 1.31 -24.76
C GLN A 213 -4.88 2.08 -26.08
N ASP A 214 -5.98 2.23 -26.82
CA ASP A 214 -6.03 3.02 -28.04
C ASP A 214 -5.71 4.50 -27.79
N ARG A 215 -6.29 5.09 -26.73
CA ARG A 215 -6.00 6.48 -26.33
C ARG A 215 -4.55 6.67 -25.87
N ILE A 216 -3.99 5.69 -25.17
CA ILE A 216 -2.57 5.67 -24.81
C ILE A 216 -1.71 5.66 -26.07
N ALA A 217 -2.00 4.77 -27.03
CA ALA A 217 -1.24 4.64 -28.27
C ALA A 217 -1.29 5.94 -29.11
N ASP A 218 -2.46 6.56 -29.24
CA ASP A 218 -2.63 7.85 -29.89
C ASP A 218 -1.86 8.98 -29.15
N THR A 219 -1.84 8.97 -27.81
CA THR A 219 -1.04 9.95 -27.05
C THR A 219 0.46 9.75 -27.28
N LYS A 220 0.92 8.49 -27.31
CA LYS A 220 2.32 8.13 -27.58
C LYS A 220 2.78 8.46 -28.99
N SER A 221 1.88 8.46 -29.98
CA SER A 221 2.22 8.85 -31.36
C SER A 221 2.37 10.36 -31.53
N ARG A 222 1.70 11.16 -30.70
CA ARG A 222 1.68 12.64 -30.79
C ARG A 222 2.74 13.35 -29.94
N PHE A 223 3.18 12.73 -28.85
CA PHE A 223 4.06 13.36 -27.87
C PHE A 223 5.27 12.49 -27.53
N SER A 224 6.37 13.12 -27.12
CA SER A 224 7.59 12.44 -26.68
C SER A 224 8.22 13.12 -25.45
N GLY A 225 9.17 12.44 -24.82
CA GLY A 225 9.93 12.95 -23.67
C GLY A 225 9.04 13.31 -22.46
N GLN A 226 9.39 14.40 -21.77
CA GLN A 226 8.65 14.85 -20.58
C GLN A 226 7.19 15.22 -20.89
N ARG A 227 6.93 15.78 -22.07
CA ARG A 227 5.57 16.14 -22.48
C ARG A 227 4.67 14.92 -22.62
N LEU A 228 5.20 13.81 -23.13
CA LEU A 228 4.45 12.54 -23.18
C LEU A 228 4.05 12.06 -21.79
N ARG A 229 4.98 12.10 -20.83
CA ARG A 229 4.70 11.74 -19.43
C ARG A 229 3.54 12.57 -18.89
N ASP A 230 3.61 13.89 -19.03
CA ASP A 230 2.56 14.78 -18.52
C ASP A 230 1.20 14.55 -19.19
N GLU A 231 1.17 14.31 -20.51
CA GLU A 231 -0.07 14.01 -21.23
C GLU A 231 -0.68 12.65 -20.84
N LEU A 232 0.14 11.62 -20.61
CA LEU A 232 -0.34 10.32 -20.14
C LEU A 232 -0.91 10.39 -18.72
N VAL A 233 -0.30 11.19 -17.84
CA VAL A 233 -0.85 11.47 -16.49
C VAL A 233 -2.18 12.19 -16.61
N ASN A 234 -2.25 13.24 -17.43
CA ASN A 234 -3.48 14.02 -17.63
C ASN A 234 -4.58 13.17 -18.27
N LEU A 235 -4.25 12.28 -19.21
CA LEU A 235 -5.18 11.33 -19.81
C LEU A 235 -5.78 10.42 -18.74
N GLY A 236 -4.96 9.80 -17.88
CA GLY A 236 -5.45 8.95 -16.80
C GLY A 236 -6.39 9.67 -15.85
N ILE A 237 -6.06 10.90 -15.45
CA ILE A 237 -6.93 11.73 -14.60
C ILE A 237 -8.25 12.03 -15.31
N ARG A 238 -8.24 12.36 -16.61
CA ARG A 238 -9.48 12.61 -17.38
C ARG A 238 -10.36 11.37 -17.43
N GLU A 239 -9.79 10.21 -17.72
CA GLU A 239 -10.53 8.94 -17.80
C GLU A 239 -11.10 8.51 -16.45
N ALA A 240 -10.31 8.65 -15.38
CA ALA A 240 -10.78 8.40 -14.02
C ALA A 240 -12.00 9.28 -13.70
N ASN A 241 -11.89 10.60 -13.87
CA ASN A 241 -12.97 11.53 -13.56
C ASN A 241 -14.23 11.33 -14.43
N ARG A 242 -14.05 10.86 -15.67
CA ARG A 242 -15.16 10.53 -16.60
C ARG A 242 -16.03 9.41 -16.04
N LEU A 243 -15.41 8.37 -15.47
CA LEU A 243 -16.11 7.21 -14.91
C LEU A 243 -16.40 7.35 -13.39
N GLY A 244 -15.98 8.46 -12.80
CA GLY A 244 -16.31 8.77 -11.41
C GLY A 244 -15.25 8.34 -10.40
N TRP A 245 -13.99 8.20 -10.80
CA TRP A 245 -12.83 8.07 -9.92
C TRP A 245 -12.04 9.38 -9.83
N ASN A 246 -11.32 9.56 -8.72
CA ASN A 246 -10.55 10.78 -8.45
C ASN A 246 -9.19 10.80 -9.15
N ASP A 247 -8.57 9.63 -9.33
CA ASP A 247 -7.24 9.49 -9.91
C ASP A 247 -7.07 8.19 -10.71
N THR A 248 -5.97 8.12 -11.46
CA THR A 248 -5.60 6.97 -12.31
C THR A 248 -5.42 5.69 -11.49
N TYR A 249 -4.87 5.81 -10.28
CA TYR A 249 -4.58 4.67 -9.41
C TYR A 249 -5.86 3.92 -9.00
N THR A 250 -6.83 4.66 -8.46
CA THR A 250 -8.11 4.10 -8.00
C THR A 250 -8.92 3.52 -9.16
N LEU A 251 -8.90 4.17 -10.33
CA LEU A 251 -9.51 3.62 -11.55
C LEU A 251 -8.87 2.28 -11.94
N THR A 252 -7.54 2.24 -12.10
CA THR A 252 -6.85 1.03 -12.58
C THR A 252 -6.94 -0.13 -11.59
N LYS A 253 -6.96 0.15 -10.28
CA LYS A 253 -7.26 -0.86 -9.24
C LYS A 253 -8.69 -1.38 -9.36
N TRP A 254 -9.67 -0.51 -9.57
CA TRP A 254 -11.05 -0.94 -9.81
C TRP A 254 -11.16 -1.84 -11.04
N ILE A 255 -10.55 -1.45 -12.18
CA ILE A 255 -10.55 -2.28 -13.39
C ILE A 255 -9.91 -3.65 -13.11
N GLY A 256 -8.80 -3.68 -12.36
CA GLY A 256 -8.13 -4.92 -11.97
C GLY A 256 -9.00 -5.84 -11.11
N GLU A 257 -9.80 -5.29 -10.19
CA GLU A 257 -10.77 -6.08 -9.41
C GLU A 257 -11.83 -6.72 -10.31
N GLN A 258 -12.38 -5.98 -11.28
CA GLN A 258 -13.38 -6.52 -12.20
C GLN A 258 -12.80 -7.64 -13.07
N LEU A 259 -11.56 -7.46 -13.54
CA LEU A 259 -10.86 -8.47 -14.32
C LEU A 259 -10.65 -9.75 -13.52
N LEU A 260 -10.14 -9.66 -12.29
CA LEU A 260 -9.93 -10.84 -11.44
C LEU A 260 -11.23 -11.53 -11.05
N ALA A 261 -12.25 -10.76 -10.64
CA ALA A 261 -13.55 -11.31 -10.26
C ALA A 261 -14.17 -12.12 -11.41
N ARG A 262 -14.06 -11.61 -12.65
CA ARG A 262 -14.54 -12.29 -13.86
C ARG A 262 -13.67 -13.49 -14.25
N SER A 263 -12.34 -13.35 -14.24
CA SER A 263 -11.42 -14.40 -14.71
C SER A 263 -11.30 -15.59 -13.75
N LEU A 264 -11.50 -15.37 -12.45
CA LEU A 264 -11.46 -16.41 -11.42
C LEU A 264 -12.85 -16.77 -10.90
N ARG A 265 -13.89 -16.67 -11.75
CA ARG A 265 -15.25 -17.10 -11.41
C ARG A 265 -15.26 -18.56 -10.96
N GLY A 266 -15.86 -18.82 -9.80
CA GLY A 266 -15.86 -20.15 -9.17
C GLY A 266 -14.53 -20.54 -8.51
N GLY A 267 -13.48 -19.72 -8.65
CA GLY A 267 -12.17 -19.94 -8.04
C GLY A 267 -12.03 -19.32 -6.65
N SER A 268 -10.84 -19.49 -6.06
CA SER A 268 -10.48 -19.04 -4.71
C SER A 268 -9.85 -17.64 -4.74
N LEU A 269 -10.66 -16.58 -4.75
CA LEU A 269 -10.19 -15.19 -4.79
C LEU A 269 -10.62 -14.42 -3.54
N THR A 270 -9.70 -13.72 -2.90
CA THR A 270 -10.05 -12.66 -1.92
C THR A 270 -9.45 -11.34 -2.37
N ILE A 271 -10.30 -10.32 -2.53
CA ILE A 271 -9.88 -8.93 -2.72
C ILE A 271 -9.82 -8.26 -1.35
N LEU A 272 -8.61 -7.94 -0.89
CA LEU A 272 -8.38 -7.20 0.35
C LEU A 272 -8.18 -5.71 0.02
N ARG A 273 -9.07 -4.85 0.52
CA ARG A 273 -9.07 -3.40 0.32
C ARG A 273 -8.62 -2.70 1.60
N PRO A 274 -7.35 -2.34 1.74
CA PRO A 274 -6.92 -1.42 2.79
C PRO A 274 -7.33 0.04 2.49
N SER A 275 -7.55 0.83 3.54
CA SER A 275 -7.58 2.30 3.47
C SER A 275 -6.16 2.87 3.42
N ILE A 276 -5.92 4.12 3.87
CA ILE A 276 -4.58 4.73 3.81
C ILE A 276 -3.66 3.98 4.78
N ILE A 277 -2.71 3.22 4.22
CA ILE A 277 -1.78 2.43 5.02
C ILE A 277 -0.70 3.33 5.60
N GLU A 278 -0.64 3.40 6.92
CA GLU A 278 0.38 4.13 7.67
C GLU A 278 1.26 3.18 8.50
N SER A 279 2.14 3.74 9.32
CA SER A 279 3.11 2.97 10.13
C SER A 279 2.44 1.86 10.94
N THR A 280 3.17 0.79 11.24
CA THR A 280 2.70 -0.29 12.11
C THR A 280 2.22 0.22 13.48
N LEU A 281 1.17 -0.41 14.02
CA LEU A 281 0.61 -0.08 15.33
C LEU A 281 1.44 -0.71 16.45
N GLU A 282 1.61 -2.03 16.39
CA GLU A 282 2.26 -2.82 17.44
C GLU A 282 3.42 -3.64 16.87
N GLU A 283 3.23 -4.27 15.70
CA GLU A 283 4.11 -5.33 15.22
C GLU A 283 4.74 -5.04 13.86
N PRO A 284 5.94 -5.57 13.56
CA PRO A 284 6.88 -6.18 14.51
C PRO A 284 7.51 -5.16 15.46
N VAL A 285 7.49 -3.88 15.08
CA VAL A 285 7.95 -2.77 15.91
C VAL A 285 6.96 -1.63 15.72
N PRO A 286 6.47 -0.97 16.78
CA PRO A 286 5.57 0.17 16.65
C PRO A 286 6.19 1.30 15.83
N GLY A 287 5.41 1.89 14.93
CA GLY A 287 5.83 3.06 14.16
C GLY A 287 6.74 2.74 12.97
N TRP A 288 6.99 1.47 12.66
CA TRP A 288 7.77 1.14 11.47
C TRP A 288 7.05 1.58 10.19
N VAL A 289 7.74 2.37 9.38
CA VAL A 289 7.26 2.88 8.09
C VAL A 289 8.41 2.97 7.10
N GLU A 290 8.12 2.70 5.83
CA GLU A 290 9.10 2.84 4.75
C GLU A 290 8.72 3.97 3.79
N GLY A 291 9.57 5.00 3.74
CA GLY A 291 9.32 6.18 2.92
C GLY A 291 8.16 7.02 3.43
N VAL A 292 7.87 8.10 2.72
CA VAL A 292 6.83 9.07 3.07
C VAL A 292 5.50 8.64 2.45
N LYS A 293 4.47 8.45 3.30
CA LYS A 293 3.10 8.11 2.89
C LYS A 293 2.24 9.35 2.62
N VAL A 294 0.97 9.09 2.32
CA VAL A 294 -0.03 10.11 1.99
C VAL A 294 -0.23 11.09 3.14
N ALA A 295 -0.48 10.59 4.35
CA ALA A 295 -0.65 11.47 5.50
C ALA A 295 0.66 12.14 5.88
N ASP A 296 1.78 11.40 5.82
CA ASP A 296 3.13 11.91 6.11
C ASP A 296 3.50 13.14 5.27
N ALA A 297 3.16 13.16 3.99
CA ALA A 297 3.47 14.29 3.12
C ALA A 297 2.79 15.58 3.60
N ILE A 298 1.58 15.48 4.15
CA ILE A 298 0.84 16.59 4.76
C ILE A 298 1.49 16.98 6.09
N ILE A 299 1.79 16.01 6.94
CA ILE A 299 2.49 16.22 8.23
C ILE A 299 3.82 16.95 8.02
N MET A 300 4.63 16.50 7.07
CA MET A 300 5.92 17.11 6.74
C MET A 300 5.75 18.51 6.15
N GLY A 301 4.75 18.72 5.30
CA GLY A 301 4.40 20.04 4.79
C GLY A 301 4.10 21.03 5.91
N TYR A 302 3.36 20.58 6.94
CA TYR A 302 3.13 21.36 8.16
C TYR A 302 4.41 21.56 8.98
N ALA A 303 5.14 20.48 9.28
CA ALA A 303 6.35 20.50 10.11
C ALA A 303 7.43 21.45 9.59
N ARG A 304 7.53 21.59 8.25
CA ARG A 304 8.46 22.49 7.56
C ARG A 304 7.94 23.93 7.39
N GLY A 305 6.70 24.21 7.81
CA GLY A 305 6.03 25.49 7.61
C GLY A 305 5.77 25.81 6.14
N GLN A 306 5.62 24.77 5.30
CA GLN A 306 5.36 24.90 3.86
C GLN A 306 3.85 24.91 3.57
N VAL A 307 3.07 24.22 4.40
CA VAL A 307 1.62 24.10 4.28
C VAL A 307 0.97 24.55 5.57
N LEU A 308 0.18 25.62 5.49
CA LEU A 308 -0.56 26.18 6.63
C LEU A 308 -2.06 26.00 6.50
N PHE A 309 -2.55 25.79 5.28
CA PHE A 309 -3.95 25.56 4.99
C PHE A 309 -4.11 24.47 3.94
N PHE A 310 -5.09 23.57 4.13
CA PHE A 310 -5.29 22.40 3.28
C PHE A 310 -6.77 22.17 2.99
N PRO A 311 -7.18 21.73 1.78
CA PRO A 311 -8.59 21.47 1.51
C PRO A 311 -9.03 20.22 2.28
N GLY A 312 -10.08 20.35 3.09
CA GLY A 312 -10.65 19.23 3.83
C GLY A 312 -11.88 19.65 4.64
N ARG A 313 -12.68 18.66 5.05
CA ARG A 313 -13.78 18.89 5.99
C ARG A 313 -13.34 18.34 7.34
N THR A 314 -13.23 19.19 8.36
CA THR A 314 -12.79 18.79 9.71
C THR A 314 -13.66 17.69 10.33
N ARG A 315 -14.91 17.56 9.89
CA ARG A 315 -15.85 16.50 10.31
C ARG A 315 -15.81 15.23 9.43
N ALA A 316 -15.11 15.24 8.30
CA ALA A 316 -14.97 14.06 7.46
C ALA A 316 -13.98 13.08 8.09
N VAL A 317 -14.25 11.78 7.87
CA VAL A 317 -13.36 10.70 8.28
C VAL A 317 -12.15 10.68 7.34
N ILE A 318 -10.96 10.68 7.91
CA ILE A 318 -9.71 10.38 7.22
C ILE A 318 -9.35 8.92 7.56
N ASP A 319 -9.65 8.02 6.64
CA ASP A 319 -9.55 6.59 6.90
C ASP A 319 -8.10 6.11 6.78
N VAL A 320 -7.48 5.90 7.94
CA VAL A 320 -6.11 5.41 8.11
C VAL A 320 -6.15 4.02 8.72
N ILE A 321 -5.24 3.15 8.28
CA ILE A 321 -5.06 1.81 8.83
C ILE A 321 -3.56 1.47 9.00
N PRO A 322 -3.13 0.95 10.15
CA PRO A 322 -1.76 0.48 10.36
C PRO A 322 -1.37 -0.71 9.47
N ALA A 323 -0.13 -0.73 8.98
CA ALA A 323 0.36 -1.75 8.05
C ALA A 323 0.36 -3.19 8.60
N ASP A 324 0.52 -3.36 9.90
CA ASP A 324 0.47 -4.66 10.57
C ASP A 324 -0.94 -5.25 10.58
N LEU A 325 -1.98 -4.44 10.80
CA LEU A 325 -3.37 -4.90 10.67
C LEU A 325 -3.67 -5.35 9.23
N VAL A 326 -3.12 -4.66 8.23
CA VAL A 326 -3.28 -5.04 6.81
C VAL A 326 -2.54 -6.34 6.50
N ALA A 327 -1.30 -6.50 6.96
CA ALA A 327 -0.53 -7.73 6.78
C ALA A 327 -1.22 -8.93 7.44
N ASN A 328 -1.72 -8.75 8.67
CA ASN A 328 -2.52 -9.74 9.37
C ASN A 328 -3.79 -10.11 8.60
N SER A 329 -4.50 -9.12 8.07
CA SER A 329 -5.70 -9.34 7.26
C SER A 329 -5.40 -10.15 6.00
N ALA A 330 -4.27 -9.91 5.33
CA ALA A 330 -3.86 -10.67 4.14
C ALA A 330 -3.54 -12.13 4.47
N ILE A 331 -2.78 -12.39 5.53
CA ILE A 331 -2.39 -13.74 5.96
C ILE A 331 -3.61 -14.52 6.47
N LEU A 332 -4.47 -13.87 7.25
CA LEU A 332 -5.67 -14.50 7.79
C LEU A 332 -6.69 -14.81 6.67
N SER A 333 -6.83 -13.91 5.69
CA SER A 333 -7.66 -14.17 4.50
C SER A 333 -7.12 -15.33 3.67
N LEU A 334 -5.80 -15.49 3.57
CA LEU A 334 -5.17 -16.63 2.90
C LEU A 334 -5.50 -17.95 3.60
N ALA A 335 -5.38 -17.97 4.92
CA ALA A 335 -5.76 -19.13 5.71
C ALA A 335 -7.24 -19.49 5.57
N GLU A 336 -8.15 -18.50 5.56
CA GLU A 336 -9.59 -18.73 5.36
C GLU A 336 -9.87 -19.31 3.97
N GLN A 337 -9.17 -18.84 2.93
CA GLN A 337 -9.30 -19.42 1.58
C GLN A 337 -8.80 -20.86 1.51
N LEU A 338 -7.68 -21.16 2.15
CA LEU A 338 -7.17 -22.54 2.22
C LEU A 338 -8.13 -23.46 3.00
N GLN A 339 -8.81 -22.94 4.02
CA GLN A 339 -9.84 -23.68 4.75
C GLN A 339 -11.13 -23.88 3.95
N SER A 340 -11.49 -22.93 3.09
CA SER A 340 -12.76 -22.90 2.36
C SER A 340 -12.56 -22.32 0.96
N PRO A 341 -11.97 -23.12 0.05
CA PRO A 341 -11.66 -22.72 -1.32
C PRO A 341 -12.92 -22.58 -2.19
N GLY A 342 -12.76 -22.10 -3.42
CA GLY A 342 -13.83 -21.97 -4.42
C GLY A 342 -14.81 -20.83 -4.14
N ARG A 343 -14.40 -19.84 -3.35
CA ARG A 343 -15.22 -18.69 -2.96
C ARG A 343 -14.53 -17.40 -3.31
N GLN A 344 -15.30 -16.44 -3.82
CA GLN A 344 -14.85 -15.07 -3.96
C GLN A 344 -15.25 -14.25 -2.74
N ARG A 345 -14.30 -13.51 -2.17
CA ARG A 345 -14.49 -12.68 -0.97
C ARG A 345 -13.94 -11.29 -1.21
N ILE A 346 -14.57 -10.30 -0.59
CA ILE A 346 -14.07 -8.93 -0.53
C ILE A 346 -14.00 -8.57 0.94
N TYR A 347 -12.83 -8.09 1.37
CA TYR A 347 -12.62 -7.59 2.72
C TYR A 347 -12.10 -6.17 2.71
N GLN A 348 -12.60 -5.32 3.61
CA GLN A 348 -12.12 -3.95 3.80
C GLN A 348 -11.32 -3.86 5.10
N CYS A 349 -10.05 -3.50 5.00
CA CYS A 349 -9.18 -3.24 6.14
C CYS A 349 -9.13 -1.72 6.36
N CYS A 350 -10.09 -1.21 7.12
CA CYS A 350 -10.31 0.22 7.32
C CYS A 350 -10.77 0.52 8.76
N SER A 351 -10.76 1.79 9.14
CA SER A 351 -11.19 2.26 10.45
C SER A 351 -12.50 3.03 10.44
N GLY A 352 -13.01 3.45 9.28
CA GLY A 352 -14.03 4.50 9.20
C GLY A 352 -15.38 4.20 9.86
N SER A 353 -15.83 2.96 9.86
CA SER A 353 -17.10 2.57 10.53
C SER A 353 -16.91 2.16 11.99
N SER A 354 -15.81 1.46 12.30
CA SER A 354 -15.59 0.82 13.59
C SER A 354 -14.79 1.67 14.58
N ASN A 355 -13.89 2.53 14.10
CA ASN A 355 -13.07 3.43 14.92
C ASN A 355 -12.70 4.72 14.15
N PRO A 356 -13.67 5.58 13.79
CA PRO A 356 -13.46 6.71 12.89
C PRO A 356 -12.48 7.75 13.46
N LEU A 357 -11.51 8.16 12.63
CA LEU A 357 -10.66 9.34 12.88
C LEU A 357 -11.16 10.50 12.01
N LYS A 358 -11.57 11.62 12.63
CA LYS A 358 -11.94 12.81 11.87
C LYS A 358 -10.70 13.62 11.49
N LEU A 359 -10.76 14.32 10.36
CA LEU A 359 -9.66 15.18 9.90
C LEU A 359 -9.29 16.25 10.95
N GLY A 360 -10.27 16.83 11.64
CA GLY A 360 -10.01 17.80 12.71
C GLY A 360 -9.22 17.21 13.88
N GLU A 361 -9.55 15.99 14.29
CA GLU A 361 -8.87 15.26 15.37
C GLU A 361 -7.44 14.89 14.97
N PHE A 362 -7.25 14.42 13.74
CA PHE A 362 -5.92 14.15 13.18
C PHE A 362 -5.03 15.40 13.23
N ILE A 363 -5.53 16.53 12.73
CA ILE A 363 -4.80 17.80 12.73
C ILE A 363 -4.46 18.22 14.15
N GLU A 364 -5.43 18.15 15.06
CA GLU A 364 -5.23 18.50 16.46
C GLU A 364 -4.14 17.65 17.12
N HIS A 365 -4.13 16.33 16.90
CA HIS A 365 -3.11 15.44 17.44
C HIS A 365 -1.71 15.78 16.93
N VAL A 366 -1.56 16.00 15.61
CA VAL A 366 -0.29 16.39 14.99
C VAL A 366 0.20 17.74 15.54
N GLN A 367 -0.69 18.73 15.64
CA GLN A 367 -0.34 20.05 16.15
C GLN A 367 0.05 20.00 17.63
N ARG A 368 -0.72 19.32 18.48
CA ARG A 368 -0.40 19.19 19.91
C ARG A 368 0.96 18.53 20.12
N GLU A 369 1.23 17.44 19.41
CA GLU A 369 2.52 16.76 19.50
C GLU A 369 3.69 17.64 19.03
N ALA A 370 3.49 18.39 17.95
CA ALA A 370 4.47 19.36 17.48
C ALA A 370 4.70 20.50 18.49
N GLN A 371 3.66 20.97 19.20
CA GLN A 371 3.81 22.03 20.20
C GLN A 371 4.51 21.53 21.47
N GLU A 372 4.14 20.34 21.93
CA GLU A 372 4.58 19.79 23.22
C GLU A 372 5.98 19.14 23.10
N ASN A 373 6.25 18.40 22.02
CA ASN A 373 7.38 17.47 21.95
C ASN A 373 8.27 17.60 20.70
N HIS A 374 8.20 18.69 19.92
CA HIS A 374 9.00 18.84 18.69
C HIS A 374 10.50 18.53 18.85
N GLN A 375 11.07 18.81 20.03
CA GLN A 375 12.49 18.59 20.32
C GLN A 375 12.90 17.10 20.25
N ALA A 376 11.96 16.18 20.41
CA ALA A 376 12.20 14.74 20.27
C ALA A 376 12.35 14.28 18.80
N TYR A 377 12.07 15.15 17.83
CA TYR A 377 11.94 14.79 16.41
C TYR A 377 12.88 15.60 15.51
N GLU A 378 14.18 15.37 15.62
CA GLU A 378 15.24 16.13 14.92
C GLU A 378 15.12 16.15 13.39
N HIS A 379 14.58 15.09 12.79
CA HIS A 379 14.43 14.97 11.34
C HIS A 379 13.08 15.45 10.83
N LEU A 380 12.05 15.50 11.69
CA LEU A 380 10.71 15.94 11.33
C LEU A 380 10.47 17.43 11.63
N PHE A 381 10.79 17.90 12.85
CA PHE A 381 10.58 19.27 13.30
C PHE A 381 11.91 19.99 13.57
N TYR A 382 12.38 20.78 12.60
CA TYR A 382 13.59 21.62 12.79
C TYR A 382 13.39 22.78 13.78
N LYS A 383 12.14 23.20 13.97
CA LYS A 383 11.76 24.24 14.91
C LYS A 383 10.31 24.04 15.32
N ARG A 384 9.95 24.58 16.48
CA ARG A 384 8.56 24.64 16.94
C ARG A 384 7.70 25.36 15.87
N PRO A 385 6.65 24.72 15.34
CA PRO A 385 5.71 25.40 14.45
C PRO A 385 5.01 26.55 15.20
N THR A 386 5.01 27.76 14.65
CA THR A 386 4.37 28.93 15.28
C THR A 386 2.97 29.21 14.72
N LEU A 387 2.67 28.69 13.54
CA LEU A 387 1.39 28.89 12.86
C LEU A 387 0.56 27.61 12.89
N PRO A 388 -0.77 27.73 13.02
CA PRO A 388 -1.64 26.57 13.01
C PRO A 388 -1.78 25.98 11.59
N PHE A 389 -2.01 24.67 11.52
CA PHE A 389 -2.44 23.99 10.31
C PHE A 389 -3.97 23.95 10.27
N VAL A 390 -4.57 24.51 9.22
CA VAL A 390 -6.03 24.66 9.14
C VAL A 390 -6.60 23.92 7.94
N ALA A 391 -7.48 22.96 8.19
CA ALA A 391 -8.31 22.38 7.13
C ALA A 391 -9.49 23.29 6.81
N VAL A 392 -9.62 23.70 5.55
CA VAL A 392 -10.71 24.54 5.05
C VAL A 392 -11.49 23.82 3.98
N ASN A 393 -12.79 24.12 3.86
CA ASN A 393 -13.60 23.52 2.80
C ASN A 393 -13.08 23.94 1.41
N ARG A 394 -13.36 23.12 0.39
CA ARG A 394 -12.85 23.30 -0.97
C ARG A 394 -13.24 24.64 -1.61
N ARG A 395 -14.39 25.23 -1.25
CA ARG A 395 -14.81 26.54 -1.77
C ARG A 395 -13.91 27.65 -1.22
N ILE A 396 -13.72 27.68 0.10
CA ILE A 396 -12.82 28.65 0.76
C ILE A 396 -11.39 28.47 0.25
N PHE A 397 -10.92 27.22 0.15
CA PHE A 397 -9.61 26.93 -0.42
C PHE A 397 -9.45 27.54 -1.82
N ASN A 398 -10.38 27.27 -2.73
CA ASN A 398 -10.34 27.80 -4.09
C ASN A 398 -10.42 29.34 -4.17
N THR A 399 -11.17 29.97 -3.26
CA THR A 399 -11.26 31.44 -3.19
C THR A 399 -9.93 32.05 -2.73
N VAL A 400 -9.36 31.52 -1.65
CA VAL A 400 -8.06 31.98 -1.12
C VAL A 400 -6.96 31.76 -2.15
N THR A 401 -6.94 30.61 -2.81
CA THR A 401 -5.90 30.31 -3.80
C THR A 401 -5.98 31.21 -5.01
N ARG A 402 -7.18 31.51 -5.53
CA ARG A 402 -7.36 32.51 -6.60
C ARG A 402 -6.89 33.90 -6.17
N GLY A 403 -7.25 34.33 -4.96
CA GLY A 403 -6.86 35.63 -4.41
C GLY A 403 -5.36 35.79 -4.19
N VAL A 404 -4.65 34.71 -3.84
CA VAL A 404 -3.19 34.68 -3.62
C VAL A 404 -2.41 34.48 -4.93
N HIS A 405 -2.95 33.71 -5.88
CA HIS A 405 -2.27 33.41 -7.15
C HIS A 405 -2.09 34.64 -8.04
N LEU A 406 -3.11 35.53 -8.09
CA LEU A 406 -3.08 36.76 -8.88
C LEU A 406 -1.90 37.70 -8.53
N PRO A 407 -1.69 38.09 -7.25
CA PRO A 407 -0.57 38.93 -6.88
C PRO A 407 0.78 38.21 -6.97
N LEU A 408 0.86 36.91 -6.66
CA LEU A 408 2.12 36.15 -6.75
C LEU A 408 2.64 36.06 -8.20
N ASN A 409 1.78 35.80 -9.18
CA ASN A 409 2.18 35.79 -10.59
C ASN A 409 2.64 37.18 -11.07
N GLY A 410 2.07 38.26 -10.52
CA GLY A 410 2.49 39.63 -10.82
C GLY A 410 3.89 39.93 -10.27
N VAL A 411 4.17 39.54 -9.02
CA VAL A 411 5.48 39.69 -8.37
C VAL A 411 6.54 38.85 -9.10
N GLU A 412 6.24 37.61 -9.48
CA GLU A 412 7.21 36.74 -10.18
C GLU A 412 7.59 37.30 -11.57
N LYS A 413 6.61 37.79 -12.33
CA LYS A 413 6.86 38.47 -13.61
C LYS A 413 7.70 39.74 -13.44
N GLY A 414 7.43 40.52 -12.39
CA GLY A 414 8.21 41.72 -12.06
C GLY A 414 9.66 41.40 -11.68
N LEU A 415 9.90 40.37 -10.88
CA LEU A 415 11.25 39.94 -10.50
C LEU A 415 12.04 39.40 -11.70
N LYS A 416 11.39 38.64 -12.60
CA LYS A 416 11.99 38.19 -13.86
C LYS A 416 12.34 39.36 -14.78
N LEU A 417 11.49 40.38 -14.86
CA LEU A 417 11.78 41.63 -15.59
C LEU A 417 12.97 42.40 -15.01
N LEU A 418 13.23 42.26 -13.70
CA LEU A 418 14.37 42.84 -13.00
C LEU A 418 15.64 41.95 -13.02
N GLY A 419 15.63 40.84 -13.76
CA GLY A 419 16.77 39.93 -13.89
C GLY A 419 17.07 39.09 -12.64
N GLN A 420 16.15 39.01 -11.69
CA GLN A 420 16.28 38.17 -10.50
C GLN A 420 15.53 36.85 -10.68
N ASP A 421 16.26 35.78 -10.97
CA ASP A 421 15.75 34.40 -11.03
C ASP A 421 15.68 33.73 -9.64
N ALA A 422 15.26 34.48 -8.62
CA ALA A 422 15.08 33.96 -7.27
C ALA A 422 13.63 33.52 -7.05
N GLU A 423 13.40 32.21 -7.01
CA GLU A 423 12.10 31.66 -6.64
C GLU A 423 11.80 31.97 -5.16
N LEU A 424 10.87 32.90 -4.92
CA LEU A 424 10.49 33.30 -3.57
C LEU A 424 9.97 32.09 -2.77
N ARG A 425 10.42 31.95 -1.51
CA ARG A 425 9.97 30.89 -0.60
C ARG A 425 8.44 30.80 -0.51
N THR A 426 7.74 31.93 -0.56
CA THR A 426 6.28 32.00 -0.55
C THR A 426 5.65 31.36 -1.80
N VAL A 427 6.24 31.58 -2.98
CA VAL A 427 5.80 30.97 -4.25
C VAL A 427 6.00 29.45 -4.19
N LYS A 428 7.18 29.00 -3.76
CA LYS A 428 7.49 27.57 -3.60
C LYS A 428 6.57 26.88 -2.58
N ASN A 429 6.30 27.52 -1.45
CA ASN A 429 5.35 27.01 -0.45
C ASN A 429 3.91 26.95 -0.99
N PHE A 430 3.48 27.97 -1.75
CA PHE A 430 2.18 27.99 -2.40
C PHE A 430 2.03 26.87 -3.43
N GLN A 431 3.01 26.70 -4.32
CA GLN A 431 3.06 25.61 -5.30
C GLN A 431 3.05 24.23 -4.60
N THR A 432 3.81 24.06 -3.53
CA THR A 432 3.83 22.82 -2.72
C THR A 432 2.43 22.54 -2.14
N THR A 433 1.78 23.56 -1.57
CA THR A 433 0.41 23.45 -1.06
C THR A 433 -0.57 23.09 -2.17
N MET A 434 -0.46 23.67 -3.36
CA MET A 434 -1.35 23.35 -4.50
C MET A 434 -1.14 21.93 -4.99
N LYS A 435 0.11 21.47 -5.05
CA LYS A 435 0.45 20.10 -5.44
C LYS A 435 -0.13 19.08 -4.45
N LEU A 436 0.10 19.27 -3.15
CA LEU A 436 -0.45 18.39 -2.11
C LEU A 436 -1.98 18.42 -2.09
N ALA A 437 -2.60 19.60 -2.22
CA ALA A 437 -4.05 19.74 -2.30
C ALA A 437 -4.66 19.02 -3.51
N THR A 438 -3.98 19.07 -4.66
CA THR A 438 -4.42 18.39 -5.88
C THR A 438 -4.32 16.88 -5.75
N ILE A 439 -3.22 16.38 -5.16
CA ILE A 439 -2.98 14.93 -5.02
C ILE A 439 -3.86 14.33 -3.92
N PHE A 440 -3.98 15.02 -2.78
CA PHE A 440 -4.53 14.44 -1.55
C PHE A 440 -5.88 15.00 -1.12
N GLY A 441 -6.38 16.05 -1.77
CA GLY A 441 -7.62 16.72 -1.38
C GLY A 441 -8.90 15.90 -1.53
N PHE A 442 -8.87 14.78 -2.27
CA PHE A 442 -9.98 13.82 -2.32
C PHE A 442 -10.04 12.98 -1.04
N TYR A 443 -8.89 12.51 -0.59
CA TYR A 443 -8.72 11.62 0.56
C TYR A 443 -9.04 12.31 1.91
N SER A 444 -8.99 13.65 1.96
CA SER A 444 -9.37 14.47 3.12
C SER A 444 -10.86 14.85 3.16
N CYS A 445 -11.63 14.46 2.14
CA CYS A 445 -13.05 14.80 2.01
C CYS A 445 -13.86 13.75 1.23
N PRO A 446 -13.70 12.43 1.46
CA PRO A 446 -14.62 11.47 0.89
C PRO A 446 -16.03 11.71 1.44
N ASN A 447 -17.04 11.56 0.59
CA ASN A 447 -18.45 11.64 0.99
C ASN A 447 -18.98 10.27 1.43
N TYR A 448 -18.12 9.41 1.98
CA TYR A 448 -18.46 8.03 2.33
C TYR A 448 -17.73 7.53 3.57
N ILE A 449 -18.25 6.44 4.15
CA ILE A 449 -17.69 5.71 5.28
C ILE A 449 -17.48 4.26 4.83
N PHE A 450 -16.28 3.71 5.06
CA PHE A 450 -15.98 2.32 4.75
C PHE A 450 -16.36 1.39 5.90
N HIS A 451 -16.91 0.25 5.54
CA HIS A 451 -17.46 -0.77 6.42
C HIS A 451 -16.61 -2.04 6.36
N ASN A 452 -16.19 -2.56 7.53
CA ASN A 452 -15.29 -3.71 7.65
C ASN A 452 -15.89 -4.90 8.41
N GLU A 453 -17.22 -5.02 8.46
CA GLU A 453 -17.89 -6.06 9.25
C GLU A 453 -17.49 -7.46 8.80
N ARG A 454 -17.40 -7.74 7.49
CA ARG A 454 -17.06 -9.10 7.03
C ARG A 454 -15.61 -9.47 7.36
N LEU A 455 -14.68 -8.51 7.39
CA LEU A 455 -13.31 -8.74 7.85
C LEU A 455 -13.29 -9.10 9.35
N VAL A 456 -14.07 -8.38 10.17
CA VAL A 456 -14.17 -8.68 11.62
C VAL A 456 -14.84 -10.03 11.85
N GLU A 457 -15.93 -10.31 11.14
CA GLU A 457 -16.62 -11.61 11.20
C GLU A 457 -15.71 -12.76 10.72
N MET A 458 -14.84 -12.51 9.72
CA MET A 458 -13.85 -13.49 9.28
C MET A 458 -12.87 -13.82 10.40
N ALA A 459 -12.35 -12.81 11.09
CA ALA A 459 -11.49 -13.03 12.23
C ALA A 459 -12.20 -13.78 13.37
N ASP A 460 -13.49 -13.51 13.59
CA ASP A 460 -14.31 -14.27 14.55
C ASP A 460 -14.46 -15.74 14.14
N ARG A 461 -14.70 -16.03 12.85
CA ARG A 461 -14.77 -17.41 12.32
C ARG A 461 -13.45 -18.16 12.45
N MET A 462 -12.32 -17.48 12.30
CA MET A 462 -10.99 -18.08 12.47
C MET A 462 -10.67 -18.40 13.94
N GLY A 463 -11.34 -17.75 14.89
CA GLY A 463 -11.29 -18.09 16.31
C GLY A 463 -10.32 -17.25 17.14
N LEU A 464 -10.41 -17.41 18.47
CA LEU A 464 -9.76 -16.48 19.43
C LEU A 464 -8.23 -16.47 19.35
N GLU A 465 -7.59 -17.60 19.12
CA GLU A 465 -6.13 -17.66 19.01
C GLU A 465 -5.65 -16.95 17.73
N ASP A 466 -6.38 -17.11 16.62
CA ASP A 466 -6.06 -16.38 15.39
C ASP A 466 -6.31 -14.88 15.52
N LYS A 467 -7.35 -14.46 16.25
CA LYS A 467 -7.57 -13.03 16.56
C LYS A 467 -6.45 -12.40 17.38
N LYS A 468 -5.81 -13.18 18.26
CA LYS A 468 -4.64 -12.72 19.03
C LYS A 468 -3.39 -12.69 18.17
N LEU A 469 -3.18 -13.72 17.35
CA LEU A 469 -1.97 -13.87 16.56
C LEU A 469 -1.96 -12.98 15.31
N PHE A 470 -3.13 -12.74 14.70
CA PHE A 470 -3.33 -11.92 13.51
C PHE A 470 -4.45 -10.89 13.75
N PRO A 471 -4.23 -9.88 14.63
CA PRO A 471 -5.23 -8.86 14.88
C PRO A 471 -5.54 -8.06 13.62
N VAL A 472 -6.83 -7.87 13.33
CA VAL A 472 -7.34 -7.10 12.17
C VAL A 472 -8.25 -5.93 12.57
N ASP A 473 -8.63 -5.86 13.85
CA ASP A 473 -9.67 -4.94 14.34
C ASP A 473 -9.12 -3.53 14.58
N ALA A 474 -9.61 -2.57 13.82
CA ALA A 474 -9.23 -1.16 13.91
C ALA A 474 -9.57 -0.51 15.27
N ARG A 475 -10.47 -1.09 16.07
CA ARG A 475 -10.79 -0.60 17.43
C ARG A 475 -9.60 -0.67 18.39
N ARG A 476 -8.55 -1.42 18.05
CA ARG A 476 -7.29 -1.45 18.80
C ARG A 476 -6.50 -0.14 18.69
N ILE A 477 -6.79 0.70 17.69
CA ILE A 477 -6.04 1.94 17.46
C ILE A 477 -6.47 2.99 18.49
N GLY A 478 -5.59 3.26 19.46
CA GLY A 478 -5.72 4.43 20.32
C GLY A 478 -5.21 5.68 19.60
N TRP A 479 -6.06 6.38 18.84
CA TRP A 479 -5.66 7.48 17.94
C TRP A 479 -4.70 8.50 18.53
N ARG A 480 -4.93 8.93 19.78
CA ARG A 480 -4.02 9.84 20.49
C ARG A 480 -2.61 9.24 20.59
N HIS A 481 -2.48 8.04 21.13
CA HIS A 481 -1.18 7.39 21.32
C HIS A 481 -0.55 7.04 19.97
N TYR A 482 -1.32 6.44 19.07
CA TYR A 482 -0.84 6.04 17.75
C TYR A 482 -0.31 7.23 16.94
N LEU A 483 -1.08 8.31 16.78
CA LEU A 483 -0.61 9.44 15.97
C LEU A 483 0.54 10.19 16.64
N ARG A 484 0.46 10.42 17.95
CA ARG A 484 1.41 11.27 18.66
C ARG A 484 2.72 10.57 18.97
N GLU A 485 2.65 9.39 19.55
CA GLU A 485 3.80 8.71 20.17
C GLU A 485 4.37 7.61 19.28
N VAL A 486 3.55 7.01 18.40
CA VAL A 486 3.97 5.89 17.55
C VAL A 486 4.32 6.34 16.14
N HIS A 487 3.36 6.95 15.43
CA HIS A 487 3.46 7.29 14.02
C HIS A 487 4.42 8.46 13.76
N LEU A 488 4.32 9.58 14.50
CA LEU A 488 5.24 10.72 14.35
C LEU A 488 6.68 10.36 14.74
N ALA A 489 6.87 9.59 15.82
CA ALA A 489 8.17 9.06 16.19
C ALA A 489 8.72 8.11 15.12
N GLY A 490 7.86 7.23 14.60
CA GLY A 490 8.15 6.32 13.50
C GLY A 490 8.59 7.03 12.22
N LEU A 491 7.87 8.08 11.82
CA LEU A 491 8.19 8.92 10.67
C LEU A 491 9.58 9.54 10.81
N ASN A 492 9.86 10.14 11.98
CA ASN A 492 11.15 10.71 12.31
C ASN A 492 12.29 9.67 12.24
N ARG A 493 12.06 8.48 12.78
CA ARG A 493 13.08 7.43 12.91
C ARG A 493 13.32 6.64 11.63
N TYR A 494 12.26 6.25 10.90
CA TYR A 494 12.37 5.24 9.84
C TYR A 494 12.25 5.82 8.43
N ALA A 495 11.41 6.84 8.23
CA ALA A 495 11.22 7.41 6.89
C ALA A 495 12.25 8.50 6.56
N LEU A 496 12.71 9.25 7.57
CA LEU A 496 13.54 10.43 7.38
C LEU A 496 15.03 10.22 7.69
N GLN A 497 15.40 9.09 8.31
CA GLN A 497 16.79 8.76 8.62
C GLN A 497 17.48 8.03 7.45
N GLU A 498 18.75 8.37 7.17
CA GLU A 498 19.57 7.68 6.16
C GLU A 498 19.84 6.22 6.53
N ARG A 499 19.62 5.29 5.59
CA ARG A 499 19.79 3.85 5.82
C ARG A 499 21.26 3.41 5.76
N LYS A 500 21.71 2.65 6.77
CA LYS A 500 22.97 1.87 6.70
C LYS A 500 22.67 0.47 6.13
N LEU A 501 23.33 0.10 5.04
CA LEU A 501 23.13 -1.20 4.37
C LEU A 501 23.65 -2.36 5.24
N TYR A 502 22.84 -3.42 5.37
CA TYR A 502 23.22 -4.67 6.03
C TYR A 502 24.15 -5.48 5.12
N ARG A 503 25.32 -5.88 5.63
CA ARG A 503 26.20 -6.86 4.97
C ARG A 503 26.03 -8.21 5.65
N LEU A 504 25.52 -9.20 4.93
CA LEU A 504 25.47 -10.59 5.38
C LEU A 504 26.87 -11.05 5.79
N ARG A 505 26.98 -11.72 6.95
CA ARG A 505 28.22 -12.32 7.47
C ARG A 505 28.70 -13.55 6.68
N ALA A 506 28.42 -13.63 5.38
CA ALA A 506 28.93 -14.70 4.51
C ALA A 506 30.43 -14.52 4.15
N ALA A 507 30.99 -13.32 4.32
CA ALA A 507 32.40 -13.05 3.99
C ALA A 507 33.41 -13.39 5.10
N ALA A 508 32.96 -13.64 6.34
CA ALA A 508 33.88 -13.93 7.45
C ALA A 508 34.36 -15.39 7.52
N LYS A 509 33.64 -16.33 6.88
CA LYS A 509 34.04 -17.75 6.84
C LYS A 509 35.06 -18.07 5.74
N LYS A 510 35.13 -17.28 4.67
CA LYS A 510 36.13 -17.44 3.59
C LYS A 510 37.55 -16.96 3.95
N ARG A 511 37.76 -16.30 5.10
CA ARG A 511 39.07 -15.87 5.59
C ARG A 511 39.65 -16.74 6.71
N LYS A 512 38.94 -17.79 7.12
CA LYS A 512 39.43 -18.79 8.10
C LYS A 512 39.76 -20.16 7.47
N VAL A 513 39.67 -20.28 6.14
CA VAL A 513 40.06 -21.47 5.37
C VAL A 513 40.87 -21.05 4.14
N ALA A 514 41.87 -20.19 4.36
CA ALA A 514 42.92 -19.87 3.40
C ALA A 514 44.26 -19.94 4.14
#